data_AF-A0A948UG73-F1
#
_entry.id   AF-A0A948UG73-F1
#
_cell.length_a   1.000
_cell.length_b   1.000
_cell.length_c   1.000
_cell.angle_alpha   90.00
_cell.angle_beta   90.00
_cell.angle_gamma   90.00
#
_symmetry.space_group_name_H-M   'P 1'
#
loop_
_entity.id
_entity.type
_entity.pdbx_description
1 polymer ?
#
loop_
_entity_poly.entity_id
_entity_poly.type
_entity_poly.pdbx_seq_one_letter_code
_entity_poly.pdbx_strand_id
1 'polypeptide(L)'
;NEEDTVEKLNGTLASLKEITEKINRGEGSIGKLLNDEETVETLNSTLTSINDYMQKQESFRTYLDYRGEYLFDSNDVKSYLSLRIQPREDKYYLLQVVDDPGGVESVTDITTTTNGVTTTEHIEKKEKNEIKFSAQIAKRYYDLGLRGGIFESTGGFAFDYYLLKDRLTLSMEAFDFDSDSNAHLKFKADFTPFKHLYITSGFDDFISDEGNESFFIGAGINFLDEDITTILSDLPFYK
;
A
#
# COMPACT_ATOMS: atom_id res chain seq x y z
N ASN A 1 -12.73 21.47 -16.42
CA ASN A 1 -12.35 22.11 -15.14
C ASN A 1 -10.92 21.77 -14.85
N GLU A 2 -10.01 22.67 -15.20
CA GLU A 2 -8.56 22.51 -14.97
C GLU A 2 -8.21 22.83 -13.50
N GLU A 3 -8.94 23.73 -12.85
CA GLU A 3 -8.76 24.11 -11.43
C GLU A 3 -8.96 22.92 -10.47
N ASP A 4 -10.02 22.13 -10.64
CA ASP A 4 -10.31 20.93 -9.82
C ASP A 4 -9.20 19.85 -9.93
N THR A 5 -8.53 19.79 -11.08
CA THR A 5 -7.44 18.83 -11.33
C THR A 5 -6.15 19.30 -10.65
N VAL A 6 -5.85 20.60 -10.71
CA VAL A 6 -4.66 21.19 -10.06
C VAL A 6 -4.75 21.10 -8.54
N GLU A 7 -5.93 21.30 -7.95
CA GLU A 7 -6.12 21.20 -6.50
C GLU A 7 -5.96 19.77 -5.98
N LYS A 8 -6.50 18.78 -6.71
CA LYS A 8 -6.33 17.34 -6.39
C LYS A 8 -4.87 16.89 -6.57
N LEU A 9 -4.17 17.42 -7.56
CA LEU A 9 -2.74 17.16 -7.76
C LEU A 9 -1.90 17.74 -6.62
N ASN A 10 -2.24 18.93 -6.10
CA ASN A 10 -1.52 19.53 -4.97
C ASN A 10 -1.60 18.68 -3.69
N GLY A 11 -2.77 18.10 -3.40
CA GLY A 11 -2.94 17.18 -2.27
C GLY A 11 -2.10 15.91 -2.42
N THR A 12 -2.15 15.27 -3.59
CA THR A 12 -1.33 14.09 -3.89
C THR A 12 0.16 14.41 -3.82
N LEU A 13 0.60 15.55 -4.35
CA LEU A 13 2.00 15.98 -4.30
C LEU A 13 2.46 16.26 -2.86
N ALA A 14 1.60 16.79 -1.99
CA ALA A 14 1.89 16.99 -0.59
C ALA A 14 2.08 15.66 0.16
N SER A 15 1.17 14.70 -0.03
CA SER A 15 1.28 13.36 0.58
C SER A 15 2.49 12.59 0.03
N LEU A 16 2.76 12.69 -1.27
CA LEU A 16 3.96 12.13 -1.89
C LEU A 16 5.24 12.71 -1.28
N LYS A 17 5.26 14.03 -1.09
CA LYS A 17 6.38 14.72 -0.43
C LYS A 17 6.55 14.22 1.00
N GLU A 18 5.48 14.09 1.77
CA GLU A 18 5.53 13.57 3.14
C GLU A 18 6.09 12.13 3.20
N ILE A 19 5.58 11.24 2.34
CA ILE A 19 6.08 9.85 2.22
C ILE A 19 7.57 9.86 1.85
N THR A 20 7.96 10.68 0.86
CA THR A 20 9.36 10.78 0.42
C THR A 20 10.26 11.29 1.54
N GLU A 21 9.81 12.29 2.31
CA GLU A 21 10.54 12.84 3.45
C GLU A 21 10.71 11.80 4.57
N LYS A 22 9.67 11.03 4.89
CA LYS A 22 9.72 9.93 5.87
C LYS A 22 10.70 8.83 5.43
N ILE A 23 10.67 8.42 4.16
CA ILE A 23 11.64 7.46 3.59
C ILE A 23 13.08 8.01 3.71
N ASN A 24 13.31 9.27 3.36
CA ASN A 24 14.63 9.90 3.43
C ASN A 24 15.17 9.99 4.87
N ARG A 25 14.29 10.03 5.88
CA ARG A 25 14.68 9.99 7.30
C ARG A 25 14.99 8.58 7.80
N GLY A 26 14.85 7.56 6.96
CA GLY A 26 15.07 6.16 7.34
C GLY A 26 13.95 5.59 8.22
N GLU A 27 12.75 6.19 8.19
CA GLU A 27 11.61 5.71 8.97
C GLU A 27 11.02 4.45 8.33
N GLY A 28 10.83 3.42 9.15
CA GLY A 28 10.24 2.13 8.78
C GLY A 28 11.17 1.10 8.14
N SER A 29 10.60 -0.07 7.83
CA SER A 29 11.32 -1.23 7.30
C SER A 29 12.11 -0.93 6.02
N ILE A 30 11.60 -0.05 5.15
CA ILE A 30 12.34 0.42 3.95
C ILE A 30 13.54 1.28 4.33
N GLY A 31 13.39 2.21 5.29
CA GLY A 31 14.50 3.03 5.77
C GLY A 31 15.63 2.20 6.39
N LYS A 32 15.27 1.09 7.07
CA LYS A 32 16.22 0.09 7.57
C LYS A 32 16.91 -0.68 6.43
N LEU A 33 16.22 -0.97 5.33
CA LEU A 33 16.75 -1.65 4.13
C LEU A 33 17.60 -0.74 3.22
N LEU A 34 17.26 0.55 3.10
CA LEU A 34 17.93 1.51 2.20
C LEU A 34 19.22 2.10 2.77
N ASN A 35 19.50 1.88 4.06
CA ASN A 35 20.73 2.36 4.72
C ASN A 35 21.98 1.54 4.34
N ASP A 36 21.83 0.52 3.50
CA ASP A 36 22.94 -0.18 2.85
C ASP A 36 23.27 0.52 1.51
N GLU A 37 24.48 1.08 1.40
CA GLU A 37 24.98 2.02 0.36
C GLU A 37 24.87 1.56 -1.12
N GLU A 38 24.29 0.39 -1.43
CA GLU A 38 24.31 -0.25 -2.76
C GLU A 38 22.98 -0.13 -3.55
N THR A 39 21.90 0.38 -2.94
CA THR A 39 20.54 0.22 -3.49
C THR A 39 20.14 1.27 -4.56
N VAL A 40 20.71 2.48 -4.52
CA VAL A 40 20.30 3.60 -5.38
C VAL A 40 20.76 3.44 -6.84
N GLU A 41 21.93 2.83 -7.09
CA GLU A 41 22.42 2.60 -8.46
C GLU A 41 21.67 1.47 -9.19
N THR A 42 21.21 0.46 -8.46
CA THR A 42 20.49 -0.69 -9.01
C THR A 42 19.06 -0.35 -9.45
N LEU A 43 18.41 0.61 -8.79
CA LEU A 43 17.07 1.08 -9.15
C LEU A 43 17.08 1.80 -10.51
N ASN A 44 18.07 2.65 -10.78
CA ASN A 44 18.17 3.40 -12.04
C ASN A 44 18.46 2.48 -13.26
N SER A 45 19.29 1.46 -13.08
CA SER A 45 19.60 0.49 -14.15
C SER A 45 18.43 -0.47 -14.42
N THR A 46 17.67 -0.84 -13.39
CA THR A 46 16.48 -1.70 -13.50
C THR A 46 15.34 -0.95 -14.20
N LEU A 47 15.10 0.31 -13.84
CA LEU A 47 14.08 1.15 -14.50
C LEU A 47 14.39 1.37 -15.99
N THR A 48 15.66 1.56 -16.34
CA THR A 48 16.10 1.70 -17.75
C THR A 48 15.96 0.40 -18.53
N SER A 49 16.34 -0.74 -17.93
CA SER A 49 16.28 -2.06 -18.57
C SER A 49 14.84 -2.57 -18.74
N ILE A 50 13.94 -2.19 -17.84
CA ILE A 50 12.50 -2.42 -18.00
C ILE A 50 12.01 -1.68 -19.24
N ASN A 51 12.35 -0.39 -19.38
CA ASN A 51 11.96 0.46 -20.52
C ASN A 51 12.34 -0.12 -21.88
N ASP A 52 13.55 -0.70 -22.01
CA ASP A 52 14.04 -1.29 -23.26
C ASP A 52 13.35 -2.63 -23.62
N TYR A 53 12.85 -3.37 -22.61
CA TYR A 53 12.07 -4.60 -22.83
C TYR A 53 10.58 -4.31 -23.12
N MET A 54 10.07 -3.13 -22.75
CA MET A 54 8.65 -2.75 -22.93
C MET A 54 8.25 -2.47 -24.40
N GLN A 55 9.21 -2.24 -25.30
CA GLN A 55 8.91 -1.84 -26.68
C GLN A 55 8.49 -2.99 -27.63
N LYS A 56 8.52 -4.25 -27.18
CA LYS A 56 8.43 -5.41 -28.09
C LYS A 56 7.30 -6.42 -27.85
N GLN A 57 6.49 -6.25 -26.81
CA GLN A 57 5.36 -7.12 -26.46
C GLN A 57 4.17 -6.23 -26.08
N GLU A 58 2.93 -6.70 -26.28
CA GLU A 58 1.66 -5.99 -25.95
C GLU A 58 1.82 -4.98 -24.82
N SER A 59 1.45 -3.71 -25.08
CA SER A 59 1.68 -2.58 -24.18
C SER A 59 1.24 -2.90 -22.74
N PHE A 60 2.20 -3.07 -21.84
CA PHE A 60 1.92 -3.17 -20.40
C PHE A 60 1.12 -1.94 -19.98
N ARG A 61 0.03 -2.15 -19.22
CA ARG A 61 -0.72 -1.03 -18.65
C ARG A 61 -0.18 -0.74 -17.26
N THR A 62 0.31 0.49 -17.06
CA THR A 62 0.77 0.95 -15.75
C THR A 62 -0.27 1.89 -15.16
N TYR A 63 -0.52 1.76 -13.86
CA TYR A 63 -1.47 2.56 -13.12
C TYR A 63 -0.81 3.13 -11.88
N LEU A 64 -0.97 4.43 -11.67
CA LEU A 64 -0.58 5.12 -10.45
C LEU A 64 -1.86 5.46 -9.68
N ASP A 65 -1.96 4.97 -8.46
CA ASP A 65 -3.11 5.14 -7.59
C ASP A 65 -2.70 5.78 -6.27
N TYR A 66 -3.47 6.77 -5.83
CA TYR A 66 -3.35 7.34 -4.49
C TYR A 66 -4.70 7.20 -3.77
N ARG A 67 -4.68 6.66 -2.56
CA ARG A 67 -5.88 6.42 -1.75
C ARG A 67 -5.68 6.85 -0.31
N GLY A 68 -6.68 7.54 0.25
CA GLY A 68 -6.78 7.82 1.67
C GLY A 68 -7.97 7.09 2.29
N GLU A 69 -7.77 6.49 3.46
CA GLU A 69 -8.77 5.78 4.25
C GLU A 69 -8.83 6.39 5.66
N TYR A 70 -9.99 6.93 6.03
CA TYR A 70 -10.25 7.43 7.38
C TYR A 70 -10.80 6.30 8.25
N LEU A 71 -10.07 6.00 9.33
CA LEU A 71 -10.38 4.98 10.32
C LEU A 71 -11.17 5.63 11.45
N PHE A 72 -12.41 5.17 11.65
CA PHE A 72 -13.32 5.79 12.60
C PHE A 72 -12.97 5.48 14.06
N ASP A 73 -12.39 4.32 14.32
CA ASP A 73 -12.12 3.85 15.69
C ASP A 73 -10.82 4.47 16.24
N SER A 74 -9.78 4.61 15.41
CA SER A 74 -8.54 5.30 15.78
C SER A 74 -8.54 6.81 15.51
N ASN A 75 -9.50 7.32 14.74
CA ASN A 75 -9.55 8.71 14.26
C ASN A 75 -8.30 9.12 13.47
N ASP A 76 -7.75 8.17 12.70
CA ASP A 76 -6.55 8.31 11.90
C ASP A 76 -6.84 8.22 10.40
N VAL A 77 -5.92 8.71 9.57
CA VAL A 77 -5.97 8.56 8.11
C VAL A 77 -4.80 7.69 7.64
N LYS A 78 -5.12 6.52 7.09
CA LYS A 78 -4.17 5.68 6.36
C LYS A 78 -4.05 6.18 4.92
N SER A 79 -2.84 6.37 4.43
CA SER A 79 -2.58 6.79 3.05
C SER A 79 -1.82 5.72 2.28
N TYR A 80 -2.22 5.50 1.04
CA TYR A 80 -1.68 4.48 0.15
C TYR A 80 -1.23 5.12 -1.16
N LEU A 81 0.02 4.89 -1.55
CA LEU A 81 0.52 5.16 -2.89
C LEU A 81 0.82 3.85 -3.59
N SER A 82 0.15 3.57 -4.70
CA SER A 82 0.17 2.29 -5.38
C SER A 82 0.67 2.45 -6.82
N LEU A 83 1.66 1.64 -7.21
CA LEU A 83 2.07 1.43 -8.60
C LEU A 83 1.64 0.03 -9.03
N ARG A 84 0.73 -0.07 -9.99
CA ARG A 84 0.27 -1.34 -10.56
C ARG A 84 0.76 -1.49 -11.99
N ILE A 85 1.48 -2.57 -12.24
CA ILE A 85 2.00 -2.94 -13.56
C ILE A 85 1.21 -4.15 -14.04
N GLN A 86 0.51 -4.01 -15.16
CA GLN A 86 -0.39 -5.04 -15.70
C GLN A 86 0.09 -5.52 -17.08
N PRO A 87 0.89 -6.60 -17.13
CA PRO A 87 1.33 -7.23 -18.38
C PRO A 87 0.23 -7.86 -19.21
N ARG A 88 -0.84 -8.30 -18.57
CA ARG A 88 -1.96 -9.02 -19.19
C ARG A 88 -3.25 -8.63 -18.51
N GLU A 89 -4.36 -8.75 -19.22
CA GLU A 89 -5.69 -8.46 -18.63
C GLU A 89 -5.96 -9.32 -17.38
N ASP A 90 -5.42 -10.54 -17.31
CA ASP A 90 -5.60 -11.48 -16.20
C ASP A 90 -4.50 -11.44 -15.13
N LYS A 91 -3.46 -10.60 -15.27
CA LYS A 91 -2.31 -10.61 -14.36
C LYS A 91 -1.76 -9.22 -14.11
N TYR A 92 -1.55 -8.86 -12.84
CA TYR A 92 -0.85 -7.63 -12.47
C TYR A 92 0.12 -7.84 -11.30
N TYR A 93 1.07 -6.92 -11.18
CA TYR A 93 1.94 -6.74 -10.03
C TYR A 93 1.58 -5.41 -9.37
N LEU A 94 1.57 -5.38 -8.05
CA LEU A 94 1.24 -4.20 -7.25
C LEU A 94 2.40 -3.91 -6.30
N LEU A 95 2.95 -2.71 -6.40
CA LEU A 95 3.86 -2.14 -5.42
C LEU A 95 3.14 -1.03 -4.70
N GLN A 96 3.27 -0.97 -3.39
CA GLN A 96 2.56 0.01 -2.58
C GLN A 96 3.44 0.53 -1.45
N VAL A 97 3.37 1.83 -1.19
CA VAL A 97 3.86 2.46 0.04
C VAL A 97 2.64 2.87 0.86
N VAL A 98 2.67 2.52 2.14
CA VAL A 98 1.56 2.72 3.07
C VAL A 98 2.06 3.56 4.24
N ASP A 99 1.41 4.70 4.44
CA ASP A 99 1.60 5.53 5.63
C ASP A 99 0.48 5.21 6.61
N ASP A 100 0.84 4.52 7.69
CA ASP A 100 -0.07 4.05 8.73
C ASP A 100 0.28 4.72 10.08
N PRO A 101 -0.45 5.77 10.47
CA PRO A 101 -0.20 6.46 11.74
C PRO A 101 -0.57 5.63 12.98
N GLY A 102 -1.35 4.55 12.81
CA GLY A 102 -1.77 3.65 13.91
C GLY A 102 -0.60 2.95 14.59
N GLY A 103 0.51 2.78 13.87
CA GLY A 103 1.73 2.13 14.34
C GLY A 103 1.64 0.60 14.36
N VAL A 104 2.69 -0.03 14.88
CA VAL A 104 2.73 -1.47 15.19
C VAL A 104 3.00 -1.62 16.69
N GLU A 105 2.24 -2.47 17.37
CA GLU A 105 2.57 -2.90 18.72
C GLU A 105 3.56 -4.06 18.62
N SER A 106 4.77 -3.87 19.15
CA SER A 106 5.76 -4.94 19.25
C SER A 106 5.90 -5.33 20.73
N VAL A 107 5.54 -6.57 21.02
CA VAL A 107 5.70 -7.18 22.34
C VAL A 107 7.06 -7.90 22.37
N THR A 108 7.93 -7.55 23.31
CA THR A 108 9.19 -8.27 23.54
C THR A 108 9.24 -8.78 24.98
N ASP A 109 9.19 -10.11 25.13
CA ASP A 109 9.42 -10.76 26.42
C ASP A 109 10.92 -11.00 26.63
N ILE A 110 11.54 -10.23 27.53
CA ILE A 110 12.93 -10.46 27.92
C ILE A 110 12.95 -11.39 29.12
N THR A 111 13.29 -12.65 28.88
CA THR A 111 13.48 -13.62 29.96
C THR A 111 14.92 -13.60 30.44
N THR A 112 15.16 -12.99 31.60
CA THR A 112 16.49 -12.99 32.25
C THR A 112 16.50 -13.98 33.41
N THR A 113 17.40 -14.97 33.36
CA THR A 113 17.62 -15.88 34.48
C THR A 113 18.91 -15.50 35.20
N THR A 114 18.79 -15.02 36.45
CA THR A 114 19.94 -14.72 37.32
C THR A 114 19.82 -15.53 38.60
N ASN A 115 20.85 -16.30 38.94
CA ASN A 115 20.91 -17.16 40.14
C ASN A 115 19.72 -18.14 40.28
N GLY A 116 19.23 -18.71 39.17
CA GLY A 116 18.15 -19.71 39.17
C GLY A 116 16.74 -19.14 39.40
N VAL A 117 16.60 -17.82 39.48
CA VAL A 117 15.32 -17.12 39.40
C VAL A 117 15.15 -16.61 37.98
N THR A 118 14.07 -17.03 37.33
CA THR A 118 13.67 -16.54 36.01
C THR A 118 12.76 -15.34 36.20
N THR A 119 13.18 -14.19 35.69
CA THR A 119 12.36 -12.99 35.62
C THR A 119 12.02 -12.74 34.16
N THR A 120 10.74 -12.76 33.82
CA THR A 120 10.24 -12.35 32.50
C THR A 120 9.81 -10.89 32.61
N GLU A 121 10.50 -10.02 31.88
CA GLU A 121 10.13 -8.62 31.72
C GLU A 121 9.31 -8.47 30.44
N HIS A 122 8.05 -8.09 30.60
CA HIS A 122 7.12 -7.85 29.51
C HIS A 122 7.26 -6.39 29.06
N ILE A 123 7.80 -6.17 27.87
CA ILE A 123 7.99 -4.83 27.31
C ILE A 123 7.07 -4.69 26.09
N GLU A 124 6.00 -3.91 26.27
CA GLU A 124 5.16 -3.44 25.17
C GLU A 124 5.79 -2.17 24.57
N LYS A 125 6.18 -2.22 23.29
CA LYS A 125 6.70 -1.06 22.56
C LYS A 125 5.78 -0.76 21.38
N LYS A 126 5.05 0.35 21.47
CA LYS A 126 4.22 0.86 20.37
C LYS A 126 5.07 1.78 19.47
N GLU A 127 5.49 1.30 18.30
CA GLU A 127 6.16 2.12 17.29
C GLU A 127 5.11 2.78 16.40
N LYS A 128 4.78 4.06 16.69
CA LYS A 128 3.82 4.85 15.91
C LYS A 128 4.45 5.42 14.64
N ASN A 129 3.65 5.54 13.58
CA ASN A 129 4.00 6.18 12.29
C ASN A 129 5.08 5.44 11.47
N GLU A 130 5.04 4.10 11.41
CA GLU A 130 5.94 3.36 10.53
C GLU A 130 5.44 3.36 9.07
N ILE A 131 6.30 3.71 8.11
CA ILE A 131 6.01 3.46 6.69
C ILE A 131 6.08 1.95 6.43
N LYS A 132 4.97 1.40 5.94
CA LYS A 132 4.86 0.00 5.51
C LYS A 132 4.88 -0.09 3.99
N PHE A 133 5.09 -1.29 3.45
CA PHE A 133 5.10 -1.50 2.00
C PHE A 133 4.39 -2.79 1.59
N SER A 134 3.81 -2.81 0.40
CA SER A 134 3.22 -4.02 -0.18
C SER A 134 3.87 -4.35 -1.51
N ALA A 135 4.09 -5.63 -1.77
CA ALA A 135 4.57 -6.15 -3.03
C ALA A 135 3.79 -7.43 -3.35
N GLN A 136 2.82 -7.33 -4.26
CA GLN A 136 1.84 -8.39 -4.52
C GLN A 136 1.85 -8.80 -5.98
N ILE A 137 1.62 -10.09 -6.22
CA ILE A 137 1.30 -10.66 -7.53
C ILE A 137 -0.17 -11.08 -7.53
N ALA A 138 -0.88 -10.70 -8.58
CA ALA A 138 -2.29 -10.99 -8.74
C ALA A 138 -2.57 -11.75 -10.02
N LYS A 139 -3.54 -12.67 -9.95
CA LYS A 139 -4.08 -13.37 -11.10
C LYS A 139 -5.60 -13.46 -11.03
N ARG A 140 -6.26 -13.09 -12.12
CA ARG A 140 -7.71 -13.08 -12.28
C ARG A 140 -8.17 -14.30 -13.07
N TYR A 141 -9.26 -14.90 -12.60
CA TYR A 141 -9.99 -16.00 -13.18
C TYR A 141 -11.46 -15.60 -13.26
N TYR A 142 -11.91 -15.16 -14.43
CA TYR A 142 -13.26 -14.58 -14.62
C TYR A 142 -13.51 -13.42 -13.65
N ASP A 143 -14.50 -13.54 -12.77
CA ASP A 143 -14.88 -12.53 -11.79
C ASP A 143 -14.12 -12.68 -10.46
N LEU A 144 -13.22 -13.66 -10.33
CA LEU A 144 -12.43 -13.90 -9.12
C LEU A 144 -10.96 -13.52 -9.33
N GLY A 145 -10.41 -12.65 -8.51
CA GLY A 145 -8.99 -12.34 -8.39
C GLY A 145 -8.37 -13.05 -7.19
N LEU A 146 -7.15 -13.55 -7.37
CA LEU A 146 -6.32 -14.05 -6.28
C LEU A 146 -5.04 -13.22 -6.23
N ARG A 147 -4.67 -12.78 -5.03
CA ARG A 147 -3.41 -12.08 -4.77
C ARG A 147 -2.60 -12.79 -3.71
N GLY A 148 -1.28 -12.67 -3.81
CA GLY A 148 -0.36 -13.12 -2.78
C GLY A 148 0.92 -12.31 -2.81
N GLY A 149 1.64 -12.30 -1.70
CA GLY A 149 2.92 -11.59 -1.58
C GLY A 149 3.04 -10.90 -0.23
N ILE A 150 3.61 -9.70 -0.25
CA ILE A 150 3.80 -8.86 0.91
C ILE A 150 2.67 -7.82 0.97
N PHE A 151 2.02 -7.72 2.13
CA PHE A 151 0.94 -6.79 2.46
C PHE A 151 1.39 -6.04 3.71
N GLU A 152 1.50 -4.72 3.64
CA GLU A 152 1.86 -3.90 4.81
C GLU A 152 3.09 -4.43 5.57
N SER A 153 4.15 -4.78 4.83
CA SER A 153 5.42 -5.35 5.29
C SER A 153 5.37 -6.80 5.82
N THR A 154 4.22 -7.47 5.75
CA THR A 154 4.03 -8.86 6.23
C THR A 154 3.58 -9.79 5.10
N GLY A 155 3.70 -11.11 5.30
CA GLY A 155 3.25 -12.10 4.31
C GLY A 155 1.74 -12.25 4.29
N GLY A 156 1.13 -12.32 3.10
CA GLY A 156 -0.33 -12.34 2.97
C GLY A 156 -0.88 -12.93 1.68
N PHE A 157 -2.20 -13.09 1.65
CA PHE A 157 -2.99 -13.40 0.46
C PHE A 157 -4.31 -12.62 0.46
N ALA A 158 -4.92 -12.48 -0.71
CA ALA A 158 -6.23 -11.86 -0.83
C ALA A 158 -7.08 -12.50 -1.92
N PHE A 159 -8.39 -12.36 -1.75
CA PHE A 159 -9.42 -12.72 -2.70
C PHE A 159 -10.17 -11.47 -3.14
N ASP A 160 -10.28 -11.25 -4.45
CA ASP A 160 -11.05 -10.15 -5.02
C ASP A 160 -12.22 -10.71 -5.82
N TYR A 161 -13.39 -10.10 -5.69
CA TYR A 161 -14.57 -10.45 -6.47
C TYR A 161 -15.06 -9.24 -7.24
N TYR A 162 -14.99 -9.33 -8.56
CA TYR A 162 -15.31 -8.26 -9.49
C TYR A 162 -16.78 -8.33 -9.91
N LEU A 163 -17.50 -7.26 -9.66
CA LEU A 163 -18.93 -7.12 -9.90
C LEU A 163 -19.19 -5.92 -10.82
N LEU A 164 -20.36 -5.92 -11.46
CA LEU A 164 -20.84 -4.78 -12.24
C LEU A 164 -19.86 -4.33 -13.35
N LYS A 165 -19.19 -5.29 -14.00
CA LYS A 165 -18.11 -5.04 -14.99
C LYS A 165 -16.98 -4.20 -14.39
N ASP A 166 -16.47 -4.66 -13.25
CA ASP A 166 -15.33 -4.07 -12.52
C ASP A 166 -15.61 -2.70 -11.89
N ARG A 167 -16.88 -2.28 -11.83
CA ARG A 167 -17.28 -1.05 -11.13
C ARG A 167 -17.36 -1.23 -9.62
N LEU A 168 -17.54 -2.46 -9.16
CA LEU A 168 -17.52 -2.81 -7.74
C LEU A 168 -16.55 -3.98 -7.56
N THR A 169 -15.56 -3.81 -6.70
CA THR A 169 -14.65 -4.89 -6.30
C THR A 169 -14.81 -5.14 -4.82
N LEU A 170 -15.10 -6.38 -4.45
CA LEU A 170 -15.10 -6.80 -3.05
C LEU A 170 -13.79 -7.54 -2.78
N SER A 171 -13.03 -7.11 -1.78
CA SER A 171 -11.72 -7.67 -1.46
C SER A 171 -11.71 -8.18 -0.03
N MET A 172 -11.19 -9.38 0.17
CA MET A 172 -10.84 -9.93 1.46
C MET A 172 -9.34 -10.15 1.50
N GLU A 173 -8.63 -9.49 2.40
CA GLU A 173 -7.17 -9.57 2.59
C GLU A 173 -6.88 -10.23 3.93
N ALA A 174 -5.92 -11.14 3.95
CA ALA A 174 -5.44 -11.83 5.13
C ALA A 174 -3.91 -11.81 5.13
N PHE A 175 -3.32 -11.19 6.13
CA PHE A 175 -1.87 -11.03 6.26
C PHE A 175 -1.46 -11.00 7.73
N ASP A 176 -0.15 -10.83 7.97
CA ASP A 176 0.44 -10.83 9.31
C ASP A 176 0.10 -12.09 10.12
N PHE A 177 0.54 -13.25 9.62
CA PHE A 177 0.33 -14.53 10.30
C PHE A 177 1.44 -14.78 11.31
N ASP A 178 1.36 -14.18 12.50
CA ASP A 178 2.19 -14.56 13.65
C ASP A 178 1.54 -15.71 14.44
N SER A 179 2.32 -16.45 15.22
CA SER A 179 1.82 -17.47 16.15
C SER A 179 1.28 -16.88 17.46
N ASP A 180 1.70 -15.66 17.78
CA ASP A 180 1.41 -14.99 19.06
C ASP A 180 0.31 -13.92 18.96
N SER A 181 -0.15 -13.57 17.74
CA SER A 181 -1.25 -12.63 17.47
C SER A 181 -2.25 -13.18 16.45
N ASN A 182 -3.43 -12.57 16.37
CA ASN A 182 -4.41 -12.90 15.33
C ASN A 182 -3.96 -12.34 13.97
N ALA A 183 -4.30 -13.05 12.89
CA ALA A 183 -4.02 -12.57 11.55
C ALA A 183 -4.76 -11.26 11.25
N HIS A 184 -4.11 -10.31 10.59
CA HIS A 184 -4.78 -9.10 10.12
C HIS A 184 -5.75 -9.46 9.00
N LEU A 185 -7.05 -9.30 9.27
CA LEU A 185 -8.09 -9.46 8.26
C LEU A 185 -8.70 -8.11 7.88
N LYS A 186 -8.73 -7.84 6.56
CA LYS A 186 -9.34 -6.63 6.01
C LYS A 186 -10.36 -6.98 4.94
N PHE A 187 -11.57 -6.46 5.11
CA PHE A 187 -12.62 -6.52 4.08
C PHE A 187 -12.81 -5.14 3.46
N LYS A 188 -12.85 -5.06 2.13
CA LYS A 188 -13.01 -3.80 1.39
C LYS A 188 -14.05 -3.92 0.28
N ALA A 189 -14.75 -2.82 0.03
CA ALA A 189 -15.62 -2.64 -1.11
C ALA A 189 -15.22 -1.35 -1.85
N ASP A 190 -14.65 -1.52 -3.04
CA ASP A 190 -14.20 -0.43 -3.90
C ASP A 190 -15.24 -0.20 -5.00
N PHE A 191 -15.85 0.99 -5.01
CA PHE A 191 -16.84 1.40 -6.00
C PHE A 191 -16.29 2.54 -6.86
N THR A 192 -16.29 2.35 -8.18
CA THR A 192 -15.73 3.29 -9.16
C THR A 192 -16.83 3.96 -9.97
N PRO A 193 -17.48 5.03 -9.45
CA PRO A 193 -18.54 5.73 -10.16
C PRO A 193 -18.03 6.55 -11.35
N PHE A 194 -16.76 6.97 -11.33
CA PHE A 194 -16.14 7.83 -12.36
C PHE A 194 -14.80 7.23 -12.82
N LYS A 195 -14.34 7.59 -14.03
CA LYS A 195 -13.17 6.95 -14.69
C LYS A 195 -11.89 6.92 -13.83
N HIS A 196 -11.63 7.98 -13.06
CA HIS A 196 -10.40 8.13 -12.28
C HIS A 196 -10.64 8.19 -10.77
N LEU A 197 -11.89 8.13 -10.31
CA LEU A 197 -12.25 8.32 -8.90
C LEU A 197 -13.04 7.11 -8.42
N TYR A 198 -12.63 6.56 -7.29
CA TYR A 198 -13.36 5.53 -6.59
C TYR A 198 -13.52 5.89 -5.12
N ILE A 199 -14.55 5.31 -4.53
CA ILE A 199 -14.83 5.35 -3.10
C ILE A 199 -14.53 3.95 -2.58
N THR A 200 -13.87 3.89 -1.43
CA THR A 200 -13.61 2.64 -0.72
C THR A 200 -14.29 2.68 0.64
N SER A 201 -14.71 1.52 1.12
CA SER A 201 -15.22 1.36 2.48
C SER A 201 -15.00 -0.07 2.93
N GLY A 202 -14.91 -0.28 4.24
CA GLY A 202 -14.63 -1.62 4.74
C GLY A 202 -14.37 -1.68 6.22
N PHE A 203 -13.86 -2.82 6.63
CA PHE A 203 -13.43 -3.10 8.00
C PHE A 203 -11.97 -3.52 7.94
N ASP A 204 -11.14 -2.82 8.70
CA ASP A 204 -9.72 -3.10 8.91
C ASP A 204 -9.54 -3.86 10.22
N ASP A 205 -8.61 -4.81 10.21
CA ASP A 205 -8.25 -5.71 11.31
C ASP A 205 -9.44 -6.24 12.14
N PHE A 206 -10.49 -6.72 11.48
CA PHE A 206 -11.78 -6.98 12.14
C PHE A 206 -11.81 -8.24 13.02
N ILE A 207 -10.70 -8.98 13.12
CA ILE A 207 -10.53 -10.11 14.05
C ILE A 207 -9.46 -9.84 15.11
N SER A 208 -8.95 -8.61 15.18
CA SER A 208 -8.02 -8.22 16.22
C SER A 208 -8.65 -8.38 17.60
N ASP A 209 -7.89 -8.89 18.56
CA ASP A 209 -8.24 -8.83 19.98
C ASP A 209 -7.52 -7.65 20.68
N GLU A 210 -6.77 -6.85 19.92
CA GLU A 210 -5.89 -5.77 20.42
C GLU A 210 -6.49 -4.35 20.27
N GLY A 211 -7.74 -4.23 19.78
CA GLY A 211 -8.40 -2.95 19.61
C GLY A 211 -7.98 -2.20 18.34
N ASN A 212 -7.36 -2.90 17.38
CA ASN A 212 -6.96 -2.35 16.08
C ASN A 212 -8.10 -2.43 15.03
N GLU A 213 -9.23 -3.05 15.38
CA GLU A 213 -10.38 -3.13 14.49
C GLU A 213 -10.93 -1.73 14.20
N SER A 214 -11.11 -1.43 12.91
CA SER A 214 -11.72 -0.15 12.53
C SER A 214 -12.60 -0.26 11.32
N PHE A 215 -13.81 0.30 11.40
CA PHE A 215 -14.53 0.67 10.19
C PHE A 215 -13.77 1.79 9.48
N PHE A 216 -13.73 1.78 8.16
CA PHE A 216 -13.13 2.85 7.37
C PHE A 216 -13.98 3.28 6.18
N ILE A 217 -13.81 4.55 5.82
CA ILE A 217 -14.27 5.10 4.54
C ILE A 217 -13.13 5.87 3.89
N GLY A 218 -13.04 5.79 2.58
CA GLY A 218 -11.96 6.41 1.85
C GLY A 218 -12.32 6.75 0.42
N ALA A 219 -11.39 7.39 -0.25
CA ALA A 219 -11.48 7.67 -1.67
C ALA A 219 -10.08 7.57 -2.28
N GLY A 220 -10.05 7.22 -3.56
CA GLY A 220 -8.80 7.15 -4.30
C GLY A 220 -8.93 7.70 -5.70
N ILE A 221 -7.77 8.07 -6.24
CA ILE A 221 -7.61 8.56 -7.60
C ILE A 221 -6.63 7.64 -8.33
N ASN A 222 -7.05 7.13 -9.49
CA ASN A 222 -6.27 6.21 -10.30
C ASN A 222 -5.99 6.82 -11.69
N PHE A 223 -4.72 6.85 -12.08
CA PHE A 223 -4.23 7.37 -13.35
C PHE A 223 -3.58 6.27 -14.17
N LEU A 224 -3.97 6.12 -15.43
CA LEU A 224 -3.33 5.23 -16.40
C LEU A 224 -2.14 5.94 -17.05
N ASP A 225 -1.06 5.21 -17.35
CA ASP A 225 0.16 5.71 -17.99
C ASP A 225 -0.07 6.58 -19.25
N GLU A 226 -1.09 6.26 -20.05
CA GLU A 226 -1.50 7.05 -21.22
C GLU A 226 -1.93 8.49 -20.86
N ASP A 227 -2.41 8.73 -19.63
CA ASP A 227 -2.86 10.03 -19.14
C ASP A 227 -1.75 10.77 -18.33
N ILE A 228 -0.70 10.07 -17.88
CA ILE A 228 0.37 10.63 -17.02
C ILE A 228 1.29 11.56 -17.81
N THR A 229 1.64 11.20 -19.04
CA THR A 229 2.52 12.05 -19.88
C THR A 229 1.87 13.40 -20.18
N THR A 230 0.55 13.43 -20.37
CA THR A 230 -0.22 14.66 -20.60
C THR A 230 -0.26 15.56 -19.37
N ILE A 231 -0.44 14.98 -18.17
CA ILE A 231 -0.46 15.75 -16.92
C ILE A 231 0.95 16.29 -16.58
N LEU A 232 2.01 15.49 -16.80
CA LEU A 232 3.38 15.90 -16.54
C LEU A 232 3.89 16.96 -17.54
N SER A 233 3.43 16.92 -18.80
CA SER A 233 3.81 17.93 -19.81
C SER A 233 3.18 19.30 -19.59
N ASP A 234 2.08 19.37 -18.84
CA ASP A 234 1.38 20.61 -18.51
C ASP A 234 1.90 21.26 -17.20
N LEU A 235 2.83 20.61 -16.50
CA LEU A 235 3.48 21.20 -15.33
C LEU A 235 4.48 22.29 -15.75
N PRO A 236 4.45 23.48 -15.12
CA PRO A 236 5.27 24.63 -15.50
C PRO A 236 6.78 24.45 -15.27
N PHE A 237 7.23 23.26 -14.85
CA PHE A 237 8.64 22.94 -14.60
C PHE A 237 9.35 22.26 -15.79
N TYR A 238 8.68 22.10 -16.94
CA TYR A 238 9.27 21.54 -18.17
C TYR A 238 9.32 22.51 -19.37
N LYS A 239 9.54 23.80 -19.10
CA LYS A 239 9.94 24.80 -20.10
C LYS A 239 11.20 25.55 -19.68
#